data_AF-A0A1D6KDX2-F1
#
_entry.id   AF-A0A1D6KDX2-F1
#
_cell.length_a   1.000
_cell.length_b   1.000
_cell.length_c   1.000
_cell.angle_alpha   90.00
_cell.angle_beta   90.00
_cell.angle_gamma   90.00
#
_symmetry.space_group_name_H-M   'P 1'
#
loop_
_entity.id
_entity.type
_entity.pdbx_description
1 polymer ?
#
loop_
_entity_poly.entity_id
_entity_poly.type
_entity_poly.pdbx_seq_one_letter_code
_entity_poly.pdbx_strand_id
1 'polypeptide(L)'
;MGNPHCVTFGANELKIDDLKLSEIGPKFEHHEMFPARTNTEFVQVLSRSHLKMRVWERGAGATLACGTGACAVVVAAVLEGRAERVCLSCLLNV
;
A
#
# COMPACT_ATOMS: atom_id res chain seq x y z
N MET A 1 1.27 13.31 1.59
CA MET A 1 0.60 13.14 2.89
C MET A 1 1.69 13.27 3.95
N GLY A 2 1.57 14.08 5.00
CA GLY A 2 2.72 14.48 5.87
C GLY A 2 3.51 13.37 6.59
N ASN A 3 3.13 12.10 6.44
CA ASN A 3 3.76 10.88 6.97
C ASN A 3 4.38 10.02 5.83
N PRO A 4 5.43 9.21 6.09
CA PRO A 4 6.07 8.40 5.05
C PRO A 4 5.21 7.20 4.62
N HIS A 5 5.23 6.92 3.32
CA HIS A 5 4.51 5.82 2.67
C HIS A 5 5.44 5.07 1.72
N CYS A 6 5.44 3.74 1.81
CA CYS A 6 6.12 2.83 0.91
C CYS A 6 5.04 2.02 0.18
N VAL A 7 4.85 2.32 -1.10
CA VAL A 7 3.86 1.62 -1.93
C VAL A 7 4.57 0.55 -2.74
N THR A 8 4.03 -0.67 -2.75
CA THR A 8 4.52 -1.76 -3.59
C THR A 8 3.40 -2.43 -4.37
N PHE A 9 3.64 -2.66 -5.65
CA PHE A 9 2.76 -3.42 -6.54
C PHE A 9 3.17 -4.91 -6.64
N GLY A 10 4.17 -5.33 -5.86
CA GLY A 10 4.73 -6.68 -5.91
C GLY A 10 5.61 -6.94 -7.14
N ALA A 11 6.34 -8.06 -7.10
CA ALA A 11 7.23 -8.46 -8.19
C ALA A 11 6.53 -9.23 -9.33
N ASN A 12 5.25 -9.61 -9.17
CA ASN A 12 4.38 -10.34 -10.13
C ASN A 12 2.91 -10.10 -9.72
N GLU A 13 1.92 -10.80 -10.32
CA GLU A 13 0.48 -10.77 -9.94
C GLU A 13 0.27 -11.00 -8.44
N LEU A 14 0.36 -9.93 -7.66
CA LEU A 14 0.26 -9.94 -6.21
C LEU A 14 -1.21 -10.13 -5.82
N LYS A 15 -1.54 -11.31 -5.29
CA LYS A 15 -2.81 -11.52 -4.58
C LYS A 15 -2.65 -11.01 -3.16
N ILE A 16 -3.10 -9.78 -2.92
CA ILE A 16 -2.89 -9.12 -1.62
C ILE A 16 -3.62 -9.81 -0.46
N ASP A 17 -4.65 -10.61 -0.75
CA ASP A 17 -5.40 -11.37 0.25
C ASP A 17 -4.57 -12.52 0.84
N ASP A 18 -3.65 -13.09 0.04
CA ASP A 18 -2.76 -14.17 0.46
C ASP A 18 -1.55 -13.66 1.27
N LEU A 19 -1.37 -12.33 1.35
CA LEU A 19 -0.27 -11.73 2.09
C LEU A 19 -0.46 -11.87 3.60
N LYS A 20 0.54 -12.48 4.23
CA LYS A 20 0.72 -12.46 5.69
C LYS A 20 1.34 -11.14 6.13
N LEU A 21 0.52 -10.10 6.29
CA LEU A 21 0.97 -8.76 6.67
C LEU A 21 1.79 -8.73 7.97
N SER A 22 1.47 -9.59 8.93
CA SER A 22 2.24 -9.70 10.18
C SER A 22 3.66 -10.21 10.00
N GLU A 23 3.95 -10.94 8.92
CA GLU A 23 5.30 -11.45 8.62
C GLU A 23 6.12 -10.47 7.77
N ILE A 24 5.48 -9.79 6.81
CA ILE A 24 6.16 -8.90 5.85
C ILE A 24 6.14 -7.42 6.26
N GLY A 25 5.05 -6.96 6.88
CA GLY A 25 4.85 -5.56 7.28
C GLY A 25 5.96 -5.01 8.19
N PRO A 26 6.33 -5.70 9.29
CA PRO A 26 7.43 -5.26 10.16
C PRO A 26 8.77 -5.12 9.42
N LYS A 27 9.02 -5.94 8.39
CA LYS A 27 10.26 -5.88 7.60
C LYS A 27 10.36 -4.59 6.80
N PHE A 28 9.24 -4.07 6.30
CA PHE A 28 9.19 -2.77 5.64
C PHE A 28 9.18 -1.63 6.66
N GLU A 29 8.37 -1.73 7.72
CA GLU A 29 8.26 -0.70 8.75
C GLU A 29 9.63 -0.34 9.34
N HIS A 30 10.46 -1.36 9.64
CA HIS A 30 11.77 -1.20 10.26
C HIS A 30 12.94 -1.30 9.27
N HIS A 31 12.68 -1.19 7.96
CA HIS A 31 13.74 -1.26 6.97
C HIS A 31 14.73 -0.09 7.14
N GLU A 32 16.03 -0.35 7.02
CA GLU A 32 17.11 0.63 7.25
C GLU A 32 17.01 1.90 6.40
N MET A 33 16.40 1.78 5.22
CA MET A 33 16.11 2.89 4.28
C MET A 33 15.05 3.88 4.79
N PHE A 34 14.33 3.55 5.87
CA PHE A 34 13.32 4.42 6.48
C PHE A 34 13.70 4.77 7.93
N PRO A 35 14.55 5.78 8.16
CA PRO A 35 15.01 6.16 9.50
C PRO A 35 13.89 6.50 10.48
N ALA A 36 12.78 7.05 9.97
CA ALA A 36 11.58 7.39 10.75
C ALA A 36 10.47 6.32 10.69
N ARG A 37 10.83 5.10 10.24
CA ARG A 37 9.92 4.03 9.82
C ARG A 37 8.96 4.46 8.71
N THR A 38 8.16 3.54 8.17
CA THR A 38 7.19 3.87 7.12
C THR A 38 5.87 3.12 7.29
N ASN A 39 4.79 3.72 6.76
CA ASN A 39 3.59 2.95 6.40
C ASN A 39 3.88 2.19 5.11
N THR A 40 3.31 1.01 4.95
CA THR A 40 3.51 0.19 3.75
C THR A 40 2.19 -0.22 3.17
N GLU A 41 1.94 0.17 1.93
CA GLU A 41 0.74 -0.19 1.18
C GLU A 41 1.08 -1.25 0.12
N PHE A 42 0.42 -2.41 0.24
CA PHE A 42 0.51 -3.50 -0.71
C PHE A 42 -0.68 -3.41 -1.65
N VAL A 43 -0.41 -3.24 -2.95
CA VAL A 43 -1.42 -2.86 -3.94
C VAL A 43 -1.57 -3.93 -5.00
N GLN A 44 -2.82 -4.31 -5.26
CA GLN A 44 -3.24 -5.11 -6.41
C GLN A 44 -4.01 -4.21 -7.37
N VAL A 45 -3.53 -4.13 -8.61
CA VAL A 45 -4.20 -3.38 -9.68
C VAL A 45 -5.30 -4.27 -10.26
N LEU A 46 -6.57 -3.94 -10.02
CA LEU A 46 -7.70 -4.67 -10.61
C LEU A 46 -8.03 -4.14 -12.01
N SER A 47 -7.91 -2.82 -12.19
CA SER A 47 -8.00 -2.13 -13.48
C SER A 47 -7.26 -0.79 -13.39
N ARG A 48 -7.13 -0.07 -14.51
CA ARG A 48 -6.52 1.27 -14.51
C ARG A 48 -7.29 2.30 -13.67
N SER A 49 -8.54 2.02 -13.32
CA SER A 49 -9.39 2.91 -12.52
C SER A 49 -9.80 2.27 -11.18
N HIS A 50 -9.34 1.07 -10.85
CA HIS A 50 -9.68 0.39 -9.60
C HIS A 50 -8.46 -0.33 -9.00
N LEU A 51 -8.03 0.13 -7.83
CA LEU A 51 -6.95 -0.43 -7.04
C LEU A 51 -7.53 -1.08 -5.78
N LYS A 52 -7.03 -2.27 -5.45
CA LYS A 52 -7.26 -2.93 -4.17
C LYS A 52 -5.98 -2.84 -3.37
N MET A 53 -6.05 -2.52 -2.08
CA MET A 53 -4.86 -2.47 -1.23
C MET A 53 -5.10 -2.98 0.19
N ARG A 54 -4.01 -3.36 0.84
CA ARG A 54 -3.91 -3.59 2.28
C ARG A 54 -2.70 -2.82 2.84
N VAL A 55 -2.75 -2.46 4.11
CA VAL A 55 -1.74 -1.59 4.72
C VAL A 55 -1.15 -2.22 5.97
N TRP A 56 0.14 -1.98 6.17
CA TRP A 56 0.83 -2.09 7.45
C TRP A 56 1.21 -0.69 7.91
N GLU A 57 0.54 -0.18 8.93
CA GLU A 57 0.76 1.14 9.49
C GLU A 57 1.86 1.15 10.54
N ARG A 58 2.73 2.16 10.43
CA ARG A 58 3.81 2.42 11.37
C ARG A 58 3.27 2.52 12.79
N GLY A 59 3.70 1.62 13.67
CA GLY A 59 3.31 1.59 15.08
C GLY A 59 1.87 1.14 15.37
N ALA A 60 1.09 0.79 14.35
CA ALA A 60 -0.29 0.30 14.51
C ALA A 60 -0.51 -1.09 13.89
N GLY A 61 0.36 -1.54 12.99
CA GLY A 61 0.25 -2.83 12.33
C GLY A 61 -0.81 -2.85 11.22
N ALA A 62 -1.47 -3.98 11.01
CA ALA A 62 -2.49 -4.10 9.98
C ALA A 62 -3.80 -3.41 10.39
N THR A 63 -4.16 -2.33 9.72
CA THR A 63 -5.38 -1.54 10.00
C THR A 63 -6.45 -1.76 8.93
N LEU A 64 -7.68 -1.33 9.23
CA LEU A 64 -8.86 -1.45 8.36
C LEU A 64 -9.09 -0.25 7.43
N ALA A 65 -8.41 0.86 7.66
CA ALA A 65 -8.53 2.07 6.85
C ALA A 65 -7.30 2.97 7.07
N CYS A 66 -6.73 3.50 5.98
CA CYS A 66 -5.71 4.53 6.01
C CYS A 66 -5.97 5.54 4.89
N GLY A 67 -6.55 6.70 5.22
CA GLY A 67 -6.90 7.71 4.21
C GLY A 67 -5.68 8.31 3.53
N THR A 68 -4.59 8.53 4.27
CA THR A 68 -3.32 9.02 3.74
C THR A 68 -2.65 7.97 2.84
N GLY A 69 -2.70 6.69 3.22
CA GLY A 69 -2.23 5.57 2.41
C GLY A 69 -2.99 5.43 1.09
N ALA A 70 -4.31 5.58 1.10
CA ALA A 70 -5.12 5.55 -0.13
C ALA A 70 -4.71 6.62 -1.14
N CYS A 71 -4.46 7.85 -0.68
CA CYS A 71 -3.95 8.92 -1.54
C CYS A 71 -2.54 8.60 -2.07
N ALA A 72 -1.65 8.08 -1.23
CA ALA A 72 -0.29 7.70 -1.63
C ALA A 72 -0.28 6.62 -2.71
N VAL A 73 -1.16 5.62 -2.59
CA VAL A 73 -1.32 4.53 -3.56
C VAL A 73 -1.75 5.04 -4.94
N VAL A 74 -2.75 5.92 -5.00
CA VAL A 74 -3.19 6.49 -6.28
C VAL A 74 -2.07 7.30 -6.94
N VAL A 75 -1.34 8.11 -6.16
CA VAL A 75 -0.19 8.87 -6.66
C VAL A 75 0.88 7.93 -7.22
N ALA A 76 1.28 6.90 -6.47
CA ALA A 76 2.28 5.92 -6.90
C ALA A 76 1.84 5.17 -8.16
N ALA A 77 0.57 4.75 -8.23
CA ALA A 77 0.04 4.01 -9.37
C ALA A 77 0.01 4.84 -10.66
N VAL A 78 -0.30 6.14 -10.56
CA VAL A 78 -0.22 7.07 -11.69
C VAL A 78 1.23 7.29 -12.12
N LEU A 79 2.16 7.49 -11.18
CA LEU A 79 3.58 7.70 -11.48
C LEU A 79 4.23 6.49 -12.14
N GLU A 80 3.84 5.27 -11.75
CA GLU A 80 4.28 4.03 -12.41
C GLU A 80 3.50 3.67 -13.69
N GLY A 81 2.54 4.49 -14.11
CA GLY A 81 1.74 4.25 -15.32
C GLY A 81 0.73 3.10 -15.20
N ARG A 82 0.44 2.63 -13.99
CA ARG A 82 -0.46 1.50 -13.69
C ARG A 82 -1.93 1.90 -13.56
N ALA A 83 -2.20 3.16 -13.21
CA ALA A 83 -3.55 3.70 -13.05
C ALA A 83 -3.73 5.05 -13.78
N GLU A 84 -4.99 5.43 -13.98
CA GLU A 84 -5.39 6.75 -14.45
C GLU A 84 -5.43 7.76 -13.30
N ARG A 85 -5.44 9.05 -13.65
CA ARG A 85 -5.49 10.15 -12.67
C ARG A 85 -6.81 10.18 -11.89
N VAL A 86 -7.85 9.56 -12.41
CA VAL A 86 -9.14 9.33 -11.75
C VAL A 86 -9.26 7.85 -11.49
N CYS A 87 -9.10 7.46 -10.23
CA CYS A 87 -9.06 6.05 -9.85
C CYS A 87 -9.67 5.86 -8.45
N LEU A 88 -10.44 4.79 -8.31
CA LEU A 88 -10.94 4.31 -7.03
C LEU A 88 -9.90 3.42 -6.37
N SER A 89 -9.51 3.76 -5.14
CA SER A 89 -8.64 2.91 -4.31
C SER A 89 -9.43 2.38 -3.11
N CYS A 90 -9.67 1.07 -3.10
CA CYS A 90 -10.39 0.39 -2.03
C CYS A 90 -9.39 -0.30 -1.09
N LEU A 91 -9.41 0.07 0.20
CA LEU A 91 -8.80 -0.75 1.24
C LEU A 91 -9.84 -1.81 1.63
N LEU A 92 -9.53 -3.10 1.45
CA LEU A 92 -10.45 -4.18 1.80
C LEU A 92 -9.76 -5.13 2.80
N ASN A 93 -10.43 -5.34 3.93
CA ASN A 93 -10.31 -6.54 4.75
C ASN A 93 -11.75 -7.03 5.01
N VAL A 94 -12.29 -7.86 4.12
CA VAL A 94 -12.78 -9.22 4.38
C VAL A 94 -12.61 -10.01 3.08
#